data_AF-A0A919JC30-F1
#
_entry.id   AF-A0A919JC30-F1
#
_cell.length_a   1.000
_cell.length_b   1.000
_cell.length_c   1.000
_cell.angle_alpha   90.00
_cell.angle_beta   90.00
_cell.angle_gamma   90.00
#
_symmetry.space_group_name_H-M   'P 1'
#
loop_
_entity.id
_entity.type
_entity.pdbx_description
1 polymer ?
#
loop_
_entity_poly.entity_id
_entity_poly.type
_entity_poly.pdbx_seq_one_letter_code
_entity_poly.pdbx_strand_id
1 'polypeptide(L)' 'MATVKPVKILGAMGTPDGRWRFEVIRVGREQQFRMFKQGELLPYRGAMGIFEHLLTEDGYHMADLMELPIEQPNGQRGAA' A
#
# COMPACT_ATOMS: atom_id res chain seq x y z
N MET A 1 -18.57 20.46 -3.36
CA MET A 1 -17.92 19.86 -2.18
C MET A 1 -17.52 18.44 -2.56
N ALA A 2 -16.22 18.10 -2.55
CA ALA A 2 -15.80 16.73 -2.84
C ALA A 2 -16.13 15.86 -1.62
N THR A 3 -17.07 14.93 -1.76
CA THR A 3 -17.37 13.94 -0.71
C THR A 3 -16.11 13.11 -0.48
N VAL A 4 -15.47 13.27 0.69
CA VAL A 4 -14.34 12.45 1.10
C VAL A 4 -14.86 11.02 1.27
N LYS A 5 -14.58 10.15 0.30
CA LYS A 5 -14.94 8.73 0.41
C LYS A 5 -14.15 8.13 1.58
N PRO A 6 -14.78 7.38 2.50
CA PRO A 6 -14.05 6.73 3.57
C PRO A 6 -13.02 5.77 2.99
N VAL A 7 -11.78 5.87 3.48
CA VAL A 7 -10.65 5.02 3.10
C VAL A 7 -10.33 4.11 4.27
N LYS A 8 -10.40 2.79 4.03
CA LYS A 8 -9.97 1.77 4.99
C LYS A 8 -8.78 1.02 4.43
N ILE A 9 -7.73 0.83 5.22
CA ILE A 9 -6.61 -0.06 4.85
C ILE A 9 -7.06 -1.48 5.18
N LEU A 10 -7.03 -2.36 4.17
CA LEU A 10 -7.39 -3.77 4.27
C LEU A 10 -6.17 -4.64 4.56
N GLY A 11 -4.99 -4.21 4.11
CA GLY A 11 -3.72 -4.90 4.32
C GLY A 11 -2.56 -4.00 3.91
N ALA A 12 -1.40 -4.25 4.49
CA ALA A 12 -0.17 -3.58 4.12
C ALA A 12 0.97 -4.59 4.07
N MET A 13 1.85 -4.43 3.09
CA MET A 13 3.08 -5.20 2.96
C MET A 13 4.24 -4.23 2.71
N GLY A 14 5.47 -4.63 2.97
CA GLY A 14 6.63 -3.80 2.66
C GLY A 14 7.93 -4.56 2.70
N THR A 15 8.98 -3.92 2.19
CA THR A 15 10.32 -4.50 2.23
C THR A 15 10.89 -4.44 3.66
N PRO A 16 11.79 -5.37 4.04
CA PRO A 16 12.35 -5.42 5.39
C PRO A 16 13.12 -4.17 5.82
N ASP A 17 13.66 -3.44 4.86
CA ASP A 17 14.35 -2.17 5.09
C ASP A 17 13.43 -0.95 5.11
N GLY A 18 12.12 -1.15 4.93
CA GLY A 18 11.11 -0.09 4.95
C GLY A 18 11.13 0.85 3.75
N ARG A 19 11.94 0.58 2.71
CA ARG A 19 12.00 1.44 1.50
C ARG A 19 10.71 1.38 0.71
N TRP A 20 10.04 0.23 0.68
CA TRP A 20 8.80 0.04 -0.03
C TRP A 20 7.67 -0.31 0.93
N ARG A 21 6.52 0.34 0.73
CA ARG A 21 5.28 -0.02 1.40
C ARG A 21 4.17 -0.10 0.37
N PHE A 22 3.43 -1.18 0.42
CA PHE A 22 2.26 -1.45 -0.40
C PHE A 22 1.05 -1.53 0.51
N GLU A 23 -0.05 -0.91 0.11
CA GLU A 23 -1.30 -0.97 0.86
C GLU A 23 -2.46 -1.33 -0.05
N VAL A 24 -3.27 -2.27 0.41
CA VAL A 24 -4.59 -2.53 -0.15
C VAL A 24 -5.57 -1.64 0.60
N ILE A 25 -6.27 -0.77 -0.11
CA ILE A 25 -7.26 0.14 0.48
C ILE A 25 -8.65 -0.10 -0.10
N ARG A 26 -9.68 0.17 0.71
CA ARG A 26 -11.07 0.25 0.28
C ARG A 26 -11.50 1.71 0.26
N VAL A 27 -11.93 2.19 -0.91
CA VAL A 27 -12.46 3.53 -1.12
C VAL A 27 -13.94 3.41 -1.44
N GLY A 28 -14.80 3.63 -0.44
CA GLY A 28 -16.23 3.31 -0.57
C GLY A 28 -16.46 1.81 -0.78
N ARG A 29 -16.91 1.41 -1.99
CA ARG A 29 -17.13 0.00 -2.37
C ARG A 29 -15.99 -0.60 -3.21
N GLU A 30 -15.04 0.21 -3.64
CA GLU A 30 -13.95 -0.20 -4.53
C GLU A 30 -12.71 -0.56 -3.71
N GLN A 31 -11.97 -1.57 -4.16
CA GLN A 31 -10.62 -1.84 -3.66
C GLN A 31 -9.60 -1.20 -4.60
N GLN A 32 -8.61 -0.54 -4.03
CA GLN A 32 -7.51 0.11 -4.74
C GLN A 32 -6.19 -0.23 -4.06
N PHE A 33 -5.09 0.02 -4.75
CA PHE A 33 -3.74 -0.20 -4.24
C PHE A 33 -2.99 1.13 -4.17
N ARG A 34 -2.22 1.31 -3.09
CA ARG A 34 -1.25 2.39 -2.91
C ARG A 34 0.14 1.80 -2.78
N MET A 35 1.11 2.54 -3.30
CA MET A 35 2.51 2.18 -3.19
C MET A 35 3.30 3.40 -2.75
N PHE A 36 4.20 3.18 -1.81
CA PHE A 36 5.06 4.20 -1.25
C PHE A 36 6.50 3.77 -1.45
N LYS A 37 7.34 4.71 -1.91
CA LYS A 37 8.79 4.56 -1.95
C LYS A 37 9.37 5.59 -0.99
N GLN A 38 10.11 5.14 0.02
CA GLN A 38 10.70 6.00 1.06
C GLN A 38 9.67 6.93 1.74
N GLY A 39 8.44 6.43 1.93
CA GLY A 39 7.33 7.19 2.53
C GLY A 39 6.54 8.08 1.56
N GLU A 40 7.00 8.28 0.32
CA GLU A 40 6.29 9.06 -0.68
C GLU A 40 5.28 8.22 -1.47
N LEU A 41 4.04 8.69 -1.57
CA LEU A 41 3.00 8.04 -2.37
C LEU A 41 3.31 8.18 -3.86
N LEU A 42 3.44 7.06 -4.55
CA LEU A 42 3.63 7.04 -5.99
C LEU A 42 2.31 7.28 -6.74
N PRO A 43 2.34 7.90 -7.93
CA PRO A 43 1.14 8.27 -8.68
C PRO A 43 0.38 7.08 -9.27
N TYR A 44 0.96 5.87 -9.22
CA TYR A 44 0.39 4.66 -9.80
C TYR A 44 -0.66 4.05 -8.87
N ARG A 45 -1.94 4.29 -9.18
CA ARG A 45 -3.07 3.60 -8.54
C ARG A 45 -3.50 2.42 -9.39
N GLY A 46 -3.50 1.21 -8.82
CA GLY A 46 -4.24 0.06 -9.38
C GLY A 46 -3.52 -0.84 -10.39
N ALA A 47 -2.26 -0.59 -10.74
CA ALA A 47 -1.54 -1.43 -11.71
C ALA A 47 -0.55 -2.37 -11.01
N MET A 48 -1.00 -3.57 -10.62
CA MET A 48 -0.14 -4.58 -9.97
C MET A 48 1.13 -4.91 -10.79
N GLY A 49 1.02 -4.98 -12.12
CA GLY A 49 2.18 -5.26 -12.98
C GLY A 49 3.27 -4.18 -12.93
N ILE A 50 2.91 -2.92 -12.67
CA ILE A 50 3.90 -1.84 -12.48
C ILE A 50 4.63 -2.02 -11.15
N PHE A 51 3.97 -2.57 -10.13
CA PHE A 51 4.56 -2.74 -8.80
C PHE A 51 5.68 -3.78 -8.80
N GLU A 52 5.45 -4.94 -9.43
CA GLU A 52 6.47 -5.98 -9.52
C GLU A 52 7.70 -5.50 -10.29
N HIS A 53 7.50 -4.76 -11.38
CA HIS A 53 8.59 -4.19 -12.15
C HIS A 53 9.43 -3.20 -11.33
N LEU A 54 8.78 -2.23 -10.66
CA LEU A 54 9.47 -1.22 -9.86
C LEU A 54 10.22 -1.81 -8.65
N LEU A 55 9.67 -2.87 -8.03
CA LEU A 55 10.38 -3.61 -6.99
C LEU A 55 11.63 -4.29 -7.54
N THR A 56 11.49 -4.94 -8.70
CA THR A 56 12.60 -5.66 -9.36
C THR A 56 13.71 -4.69 -9.78
N GLU A 57 13.37 -3.49 -10.27
CA GLU A 57 14.36 -2.44 -10.60
C GLU A 57 15.19 -2.00 -9.38
N ASP A 58 14.58 -2.00 -8.19
CA ASP A 58 15.24 -1.71 -6.93
C ASP A 58 15.89 -2.95 -6.27
N GLY A 59 15.80 -4.13 -6.91
CA GLY A 59 16.41 -5.38 -6.45
C GLY A 59 15.58 -6.20 -5.46
N TYR A 60 14.27 -5.96 -5.36
CA TYR A 60 13.35 -6.73 -4.52
C TYR A 60 12.41 -7.60 -5.36
N HIS A 61 11.99 -8.73 -4.79
CA HIS A 61 10.91 -9.56 -5.31
C HIS A 61 9.66 -9.42 -4.45
N MET A 62 8.48 -9.69 -5.02
CA MET A 62 7.23 -9.69 -4.25
C MET A 62 7.26 -10.67 -3.07
N ALA A 63 8.03 -11.77 -3.18
CA ALA A 63 8.21 -12.75 -2.12
C ALA A 63 9.00 -12.21 -0.92
N ASP A 64 9.75 -11.12 -1.08
CA ASP A 64 10.54 -10.49 -0.02
C ASP A 64 9.69 -9.54 0.84
N LEU A 65 8.45 -9.28 0.42
CA LEU A 65 7.54 -8.39 1.14
C LEU A 65 7.02 -9.07 2.40
N MET A 66 7.06 -8.36 3.51
CA MET A 66 6.52 -8.78 4.79
C MET A 66 5.22 -8.03 5.09
N GLU A 67 4.29 -8.69 5.79
CA GLU A 67 3.10 -8.02 6.29
C GLU A 67 3.47 -6.92 7.29
N LEU A 68 2.83 -5.76 7.14
CA LEU A 68 3.01 -4.61 8.00
C LEU A 68 1.76 -4.39 8.85
N PRO A 69 1.91 -3.89 10.09
CA PRO A 69 0.77 -3.47 10.88
C PRO A 69 -0.01 -2.38 10.14
N ILE A 70 -1.33 -2.51 10.14
CA ILE A 70 -2.24 -1.54 9.53
C ILE A 70 -2.74 -0.55 10.59
N GLU A 71 -2.35 0.71 10.42
CA GLU A 71 -2.91 1.82 11.19
C GLU A 71 -3.95 2.49 10.33
N GLN A 72 -5.23 2.38 10.72
CA GLN A 72 -6.27 3.05 9.95
C GLN A 72 -6.10 4.57 10.07
N PRO A 73 -6.45 5.32 9.01
CA PRO A 73 -6.29 6.79 9.00
C PRO A 73 -7.10 7.52 10.09
N ASN A 74 -7.99 6.83 10.81
CA ASN A 74 -8.71 7.33 11.98
C ASN A 74 -8.04 6.97 13.33
N GLY A 75 -6.79 6.48 13.33
CA GLY A 75 -6.05 6.08 14.53
C GLY A 75 -6.42 4.70 15.10
N GLN A 76 -7.30 3.94 14.43
CA GLN A 76 -7.62 2.58 14.87
C GLN A 76 -6.63 1.58 14.26
N ARG A 77 -5.88 0.84 15.09
CA ARG A 77 -5.13 -0.33 14.60
C ARG A 77 -6.11 -1.37 14.09
N GLY A 78 -5.98 -1.77 12.83
CA GLY A 78 -6.62 -2.99 12.35
C GLY A 78 -5.83 -4.19 12.84
N ALA A 79 -6.52 -5.19 13.39
CA ALA A 79 -5.89 -6.47 13.69
C ALA A 79 -5.39 -7.09 12.36
N ALA A 80 -4.13 -7.55 12.37
CA ALA A 80 -3.57 -8.40 11.33
C ALA A 80 -4.33 -9.73 11.29
#